data_AF-A0A6P0XXV7-F1
#
_entry.id   AF-A0A6P0XXV7-F1
#
_cell.length_a   1.000
_cell.length_b   1.000
_cell.length_c   1.000
_cell.angle_alpha   90.00
_cell.angle_beta   90.00
_cell.angle_gamma   90.00
#
_symmetry.space_group_name_H-M   'P 1'
#
loop_
_entity.id
_entity.type
_entity.pdbx_description
1 polymer ?
#
loop_
_entity_poly.entity_id
_entity_poly.type
_entity_poly.pdbx_seq_one_letter_code
_entity_poly.pdbx_strand_id
1 'polypeptide(L)'
;MPKLLSGKISLKSLKKLYSNQSLTLEELGISDSANNQEADSVNNQKNVKRSPICYKTQEEVFLVTSLFENLVLKNAQERNNFINLINEDKKTCIQTEYSKGTARALAEFEQGGQAVIGIDLFSKVFNQCSVYPLAIVGEGKLKAVQPIMQNNGKPITPATDLCMDKGSYKPNPKIFKQGDYPLGYSIAVIYLKEGNKDSPGRVFSDIMKTNEGQHLLHSAGLIPIQLSK
;
A
#
# COMPACT_ATOMS: atom_id res chain seq x y z
N MET A 1 -14.90 3.19 5.10
CA MET A 1 -13.61 3.14 5.84
C MET A 1 -12.70 4.35 5.59
N PRO A 2 -12.39 4.79 4.35
CA PRO A 2 -11.46 5.91 4.15
C PRO A 2 -11.89 7.21 4.84
N LYS A 3 -13.19 7.53 4.81
CA LYS A 3 -13.78 8.66 5.55
C LYS A 3 -13.62 8.52 7.07
N LEU A 4 -13.88 7.33 7.62
CA LEU A 4 -13.72 7.03 9.05
C LEU A 4 -12.27 7.24 9.50
N LEU A 5 -11.31 6.79 8.68
CA LEU A 5 -9.88 6.96 8.93
C LEU A 5 -9.36 8.37 8.61
N SER A 6 -10.22 9.29 8.15
CA SER A 6 -9.79 10.59 7.60
C SER A 6 -8.66 10.44 6.56
N GLY A 7 -8.67 9.34 5.81
CA GLY A 7 -7.70 9.01 4.77
C GLY A 7 -6.27 8.72 5.25
N LYS A 8 -6.06 8.43 6.54
CA LYS A 8 -4.72 8.21 7.10
C LYS A 8 -4.65 7.03 8.06
N ILE A 9 -3.45 6.46 8.22
CA ILE A 9 -3.15 5.42 9.21
C ILE A 9 -1.72 5.60 9.74
N SER A 10 -1.45 5.18 10.97
CA SER A 10 -0.09 5.16 11.49
C SER A 10 0.67 3.90 11.10
N LEU A 11 1.99 4.00 10.93
CA LEU A 11 2.83 2.82 10.68
C LEU A 11 2.74 1.82 11.85
N LYS A 12 2.55 2.31 13.09
CA LYS A 12 2.32 1.47 14.27
C LYS A 12 1.03 0.65 14.14
N SER A 13 -0.06 1.26 13.68
CA SER A 13 -1.34 0.57 13.45
C SER A 13 -1.21 -0.47 12.33
N LEU A 14 -0.49 -0.15 11.25
CA LEU A 14 -0.19 -1.12 10.18
C LEU A 14 0.64 -2.30 10.70
N LYS A 15 1.65 -2.06 11.53
CA LYS A 15 2.43 -3.12 12.21
C LYS A 15 1.51 -4.04 13.01
N LYS A 16 0.61 -3.47 13.81
CA LYS A 16 -0.35 -4.22 14.62
C LYS A 16 -1.20 -5.15 13.73
N LEU A 17 -1.79 -4.57 12.69
CA LEU A 17 -2.65 -5.27 11.74
C LEU A 17 -1.94 -6.42 11.01
N TYR A 18 -0.66 -6.27 10.70
CA TYR A 18 0.17 -7.27 10.02
C TYR A 18 1.10 -8.06 10.97
N SER A 19 0.82 -8.09 12.28
CA SER A 19 1.56 -8.92 13.25
C SER A 19 0.64 -9.80 14.10
N ASN A 20 -0.56 -10.09 13.57
CA ASN A 20 -1.64 -10.84 14.22
C ASN A 20 -2.12 -10.25 15.55
N GLN A 21 -1.99 -8.93 15.70
CA GLN A 21 -2.54 -8.20 16.84
C GLN A 21 -3.88 -7.56 16.42
N SER A 22 -4.87 -7.58 17.30
CA SER A 22 -6.16 -6.91 17.03
C SER A 22 -5.98 -5.41 16.94
N LEU A 23 -6.54 -4.77 15.92
CA LEU A 23 -6.58 -3.31 15.80
C LEU A 23 -8.04 -2.87 15.87
N THR A 24 -8.40 -2.10 16.89
CA THR A 24 -9.79 -1.66 17.06
C THR A 24 -10.04 -0.29 16.42
N LEU A 25 -11.31 0.04 16.18
CA LEU A 25 -11.68 1.38 15.70
C LEU A 25 -11.33 2.47 16.73
N GLU A 26 -11.46 2.19 18.03
CA GLU A 26 -11.12 3.15 19.08
C GLU A 26 -9.63 3.48 19.09
N GLU A 27 -8.75 2.49 18.85
CA GLU A 27 -7.31 2.70 18.71
C GLU A 27 -6.94 3.56 17.49
N LEU A 28 -7.85 3.68 16.53
CA LEU A 28 -7.73 4.57 15.37
C LEU A 28 -8.40 5.93 15.62
N GLY A 29 -8.91 6.18 16.84
CA GLY A 29 -9.60 7.41 17.21
C GLY A 29 -11.01 7.53 16.63
N ILE A 30 -11.62 6.40 16.24
CA ILE A 30 -12.98 6.35 15.71
C ILE A 30 -13.90 5.92 16.85
N SER A 31 -14.74 6.84 17.33
CA SER A 31 -15.78 6.52 18.31
C SER A 31 -17.02 5.96 17.62
N ASP A 32 -17.51 4.81 18.07
CA ASP A 32 -18.67 4.11 17.51
C ASP A 32 -19.98 4.74 18.03
N SER A 33 -20.16 6.07 17.89
CA SER A 33 -21.29 6.81 18.46
C SER A 33 -22.62 6.63 17.71
N ALA A 34 -22.66 5.78 16.67
CA ALA A 34 -23.76 5.76 15.71
C ALA A 34 -24.64 4.48 15.73
N ASN A 35 -24.30 3.43 16.47
CA ASN A 35 -25.09 2.19 16.47
C ASN A 35 -25.54 1.79 17.89
N ASN A 36 -26.41 2.61 18.49
CA ASN A 36 -27.30 2.15 19.55
C ASN A 36 -28.64 1.78 18.92
N GLN A 37 -28.68 0.71 18.13
CA GLN A 37 -29.93 -0.02 17.87
C GLN A 37 -29.58 -1.51 17.74
N GLU A 38 -30.21 -2.26 18.64
CA GLU A 38 -30.17 -3.71 18.86
C GLU A 38 -28.89 -4.27 19.51
N ALA A 39 -28.97 -4.27 20.84
CA ALA A 39 -28.22 -5.13 21.73
C ALA A 39 -28.60 -6.59 21.49
N ASP A 40 -27.65 -7.38 21.00
CA ASP A 40 -27.40 -8.72 21.51
C ASP A 40 -25.97 -9.15 21.16
N SER A 41 -25.31 -9.78 22.13
CA SER A 41 -23.96 -10.39 22.12
C SER A 41 -22.72 -9.50 22.36
N VAL A 42 -22.23 -9.56 23.61
CA VAL A 42 -20.83 -9.69 24.06
C VAL A 42 -19.73 -9.06 23.19
N ASN A 43 -19.14 -7.96 23.68
CA ASN A 43 -17.93 -7.29 23.13
C ASN A 43 -18.03 -6.80 21.67
N ASN A 44 -18.83 -5.75 21.45
CA ASN A 44 -18.97 -5.03 20.17
C ASN A 44 -17.75 -4.17 19.77
N GLN A 45 -16.52 -4.61 20.07
CA GLN A 45 -15.33 -3.93 19.58
C GLN A 45 -15.13 -4.31 18.11
N LYS A 46 -15.54 -3.44 17.18
CA LYS A 46 -15.37 -3.67 15.75
C LYS A 46 -13.87 -3.65 15.41
N ASN A 47 -13.30 -4.84 15.23
CA ASN A 47 -11.91 -4.98 14.80
C ASN A 47 -11.75 -4.59 13.34
N VAL A 48 -10.70 -3.83 13.04
CA VAL A 48 -10.26 -3.56 11.66
C VAL A 48 -9.67 -4.83 11.08
N LYS A 49 -10.17 -5.21 9.89
CA LYS A 49 -9.71 -6.39 9.17
C LYS A 49 -8.63 -6.03 8.17
N ARG A 50 -7.64 -6.91 8.04
CA ARG A 50 -6.66 -6.86 6.96
C ARG A 50 -7.19 -7.59 5.74
N SER A 51 -6.75 -7.17 4.57
CA SER A 51 -6.93 -7.95 3.35
C SER A 51 -5.87 -9.06 3.29
N PRO A 52 -6.26 -10.34 3.11
CA PRO A 52 -5.32 -11.45 2.98
C PRO A 52 -4.58 -11.38 1.65
N ILE A 53 -3.33 -11.80 1.57
CA ILE A 53 -2.49 -11.66 0.35
C ILE A 53 -2.95 -12.52 -0.86
N CYS A 54 -4.09 -13.20 -0.78
CA CYS A 54 -4.60 -14.17 -1.75
C CYS A 54 -4.98 -13.62 -3.13
N TYR A 55 -4.86 -12.31 -3.35
CA TYR A 55 -5.23 -11.65 -4.60
C TYR A 55 -4.02 -11.30 -5.49
N LYS A 56 -2.86 -11.88 -5.20
CA LYS A 56 -1.57 -11.59 -5.83
C LYS A 56 -0.95 -12.85 -6.44
N THR A 57 -0.13 -12.69 -7.47
CA THR A 57 0.73 -13.78 -7.94
C THR A 57 1.76 -14.17 -6.88
N GLN A 58 2.39 -15.34 -7.01
CA GLN A 58 3.41 -15.78 -6.07
C GLN A 58 4.60 -14.80 -5.99
N GLU A 59 5.01 -14.23 -7.13
CA GLU A 59 6.08 -13.24 -7.22
C GLU A 59 5.68 -11.93 -6.54
N GLU A 60 4.45 -11.47 -6.74
CA GLU A 60 3.92 -10.26 -6.11
C GLU A 60 3.80 -10.43 -4.60
N VAL A 61 3.32 -11.59 -4.14
CA VAL A 61 3.31 -11.95 -2.72
C VAL A 61 4.72 -11.83 -2.17
N PHE A 62 5.69 -12.51 -2.77
CA PHE A 62 7.07 -12.49 -2.31
C PHE A 62 7.64 -11.07 -2.24
N LEU A 63 7.44 -10.27 -3.30
CA LEU A 63 7.94 -8.91 -3.36
C LEU A 63 7.30 -8.01 -2.29
N VAL A 64 5.97 -7.98 -2.20
CA VAL A 64 5.24 -7.12 -1.25
C VAL A 64 5.55 -7.50 0.19
N THR A 65 5.59 -8.80 0.52
CA THR A 65 5.89 -9.23 1.88
C THR A 65 7.34 -8.96 2.26
N SER A 66 8.28 -9.19 1.34
CA SER A 66 9.71 -8.90 1.60
C SER A 66 9.96 -7.41 1.79
N LEU A 67 9.32 -6.55 1.00
CA LEU A 67 9.42 -5.10 1.16
C LEU A 67 8.81 -4.66 2.49
N PHE A 68 7.61 -5.14 2.83
CA PHE A 68 6.96 -4.79 4.09
C PHE A 68 7.79 -5.24 5.30
N GLU A 69 8.29 -6.48 5.28
CA GLU A 69 9.16 -7.01 6.33
C GLU A 69 10.38 -6.11 6.55
N ASN A 70 11.11 -5.79 5.49
CA ASN A 70 12.35 -5.01 5.58
C ASN A 70 12.13 -3.54 5.93
N LEU A 71 11.04 -2.92 5.47
CA LEU A 71 10.77 -1.50 5.71
C LEU A 71 10.12 -1.26 7.07
N VAL A 72 9.33 -2.21 7.56
CA VAL A 72 8.42 -1.99 8.68
C VAL A 72 8.84 -2.74 9.94
N LEU A 73 9.27 -4.00 9.82
CA LEU A 73 9.42 -4.91 10.97
C LEU A 73 10.87 -4.93 11.46
N LYS A 74 11.10 -4.35 12.64
CA LYS A 74 12.47 -4.06 13.12
C LYS A 74 13.04 -5.20 13.97
N ASN A 75 12.20 -5.89 14.73
CA ASN A 75 12.64 -6.97 15.62
C ASN A 75 12.23 -8.36 15.11
N ALA A 76 12.90 -9.40 15.63
CA ALA A 76 12.69 -10.78 15.20
C ALA A 76 11.28 -11.30 15.52
N GLN A 77 10.69 -10.88 16.64
CA GLN A 77 9.34 -11.32 17.03
C GLN A 77 8.28 -10.81 16.06
N GLU A 78 8.34 -9.53 15.70
CA GLU A 78 7.46 -8.92 14.70
C GLU A 78 7.55 -9.65 13.36
N ARG A 79 8.78 -9.94 12.90
CA ARG A 79 9.02 -10.68 11.65
C ARG A 79 8.44 -12.09 11.72
N ASN A 80 8.68 -12.83 12.80
CA ASN A 80 8.14 -14.17 12.97
C ASN A 80 6.60 -14.19 12.97
N ASN A 81 5.97 -13.24 13.67
CA ASN A 81 4.51 -13.12 13.68
C ASN A 81 3.96 -12.82 12.27
N PHE A 82 4.60 -11.91 11.53
CA PHE A 82 4.21 -11.59 10.16
C PHE A 82 4.40 -12.79 9.21
N ILE A 83 5.54 -13.49 9.28
CA ILE A 83 5.80 -14.68 8.45
C ILE A 83 4.75 -15.77 8.71
N ASN A 84 4.41 -16.03 9.97
CA ASN A 84 3.37 -16.99 10.33
C ASN A 84 2.02 -16.59 9.74
N LEU A 85 1.64 -15.31 9.88
CA LEU A 85 0.41 -14.75 9.31
C LEU A 85 0.34 -14.89 7.79
N ILE A 86 1.44 -14.62 7.09
CA ILE A 86 1.55 -14.76 5.63
C ILE A 86 1.51 -16.23 5.20
N ASN A 87 2.09 -17.15 5.98
CA ASN A 87 2.04 -18.58 5.70
C ASN A 87 0.63 -19.15 5.89
N GLU A 88 -0.11 -18.66 6.88
CA GLU A 88 -1.53 -18.98 7.06
C GLU A 88 -2.35 -18.51 5.87
N ASP A 89 -2.16 -17.25 5.43
CA ASP A 89 -2.81 -16.75 4.22
C ASP A 89 -2.56 -17.67 3.03
N LYS A 90 -1.28 -17.98 2.73
CA LYS A 90 -0.92 -18.85 1.59
C LYS A 90 -1.64 -20.20 1.62
N LYS A 91 -1.78 -20.81 2.80
CA LYS A 91 -2.55 -22.07 2.95
C LYS A 91 -4.01 -21.88 2.56
N THR A 92 -4.64 -20.81 3.01
CA THR A 92 -6.03 -20.45 2.66
C THR A 92 -6.18 -20.06 1.18
N CYS A 93 -5.20 -19.37 0.60
CA CYS A 93 -5.22 -18.93 -0.80
C CYS A 93 -5.17 -20.11 -1.78
N ILE A 94 -4.35 -21.13 -1.50
CA ILE A 94 -4.27 -22.35 -2.31
C ILE A 94 -5.63 -23.07 -2.38
N GLN A 95 -6.40 -23.02 -1.30
CA GLN A 95 -7.74 -23.64 -1.24
C GLN A 95 -8.80 -22.86 -2.04
N THR A 96 -8.56 -21.60 -2.38
CA THR A 96 -9.58 -20.68 -2.92
C THR A 96 -9.31 -20.15 -4.34
N GLU A 97 -8.21 -20.56 -4.98
CA GLU A 97 -7.69 -20.07 -6.26
C GLU A 97 -7.37 -18.56 -6.25
N TYR A 98 -6.06 -18.23 -6.26
CA TYR A 98 -5.48 -16.88 -6.14
C TYR A 98 -6.07 -15.77 -7.06
N SER A 99 -6.83 -16.13 -8.11
CA SER A 99 -7.36 -15.19 -9.12
C SER A 99 -8.64 -14.45 -8.72
N LYS A 100 -9.40 -14.93 -7.72
CA LYS A 100 -10.69 -14.33 -7.33
C LYS A 100 -10.57 -13.21 -6.29
N GLY A 101 -9.39 -12.96 -5.74
CA GLY A 101 -9.24 -12.14 -4.53
C GLY A 101 -9.46 -10.62 -4.72
N THR A 102 -9.03 -10.02 -5.83
CA THR A 102 -9.27 -8.57 -6.09
C THR A 102 -10.75 -8.33 -6.38
N ALA A 103 -11.35 -9.15 -7.26
CA ALA A 103 -12.79 -9.10 -7.54
C ALA A 103 -13.62 -9.37 -6.28
N ARG A 104 -13.14 -10.22 -5.37
CA ARG A 104 -13.81 -10.51 -4.09
C ARG A 104 -13.65 -9.38 -3.06
N ALA A 105 -12.49 -8.76 -2.93
CA ALA A 105 -12.33 -7.58 -2.06
C ALA A 105 -13.18 -6.40 -2.56
N LEU A 106 -13.29 -6.23 -3.88
CA LEU A 106 -14.23 -5.31 -4.52
C LEU A 106 -15.69 -5.72 -4.28
N ALA A 107 -16.06 -6.98 -4.52
CA ALA A 107 -17.44 -7.46 -4.34
C ALA A 107 -17.89 -7.41 -2.88
N GLU A 108 -17.01 -7.76 -1.93
CA GLU A 108 -17.26 -7.63 -0.49
C GLU A 108 -17.40 -6.15 -0.09
N PHE A 109 -16.67 -5.24 -0.72
CA PHE A 109 -16.85 -3.80 -0.53
C PHE A 109 -18.17 -3.29 -1.14
N GLU A 110 -18.52 -3.73 -2.36
CA GLU A 110 -19.73 -3.33 -3.10
C GLU A 110 -21.02 -3.89 -2.46
N GLN A 111 -20.95 -5.04 -1.79
CA GLN A 111 -22.07 -5.66 -1.07
C GLN A 111 -22.26 -5.11 0.37
N GLY A 112 -21.58 -4.02 0.73
CA GLY A 112 -21.71 -3.42 2.07
C GLY A 112 -20.92 -4.15 3.16
N GLY A 113 -19.97 -5.00 2.77
CA GLY A 113 -19.08 -5.69 3.69
C GLY A 113 -18.11 -4.75 4.42
N GLN A 114 -17.54 -5.27 5.51
CA GLN A 114 -16.59 -4.55 6.35
C GLN A 114 -15.33 -4.24 5.55
N ALA A 115 -15.12 -2.96 5.22
CA ALA A 115 -13.94 -2.54 4.47
C ALA A 115 -12.62 -2.94 5.16
N VAL A 116 -11.71 -3.49 4.36
CA VAL A 116 -10.43 -4.05 4.79
C VAL A 116 -9.27 -3.12 4.44
N ILE A 117 -8.14 -3.27 5.14
CA ILE A 117 -6.89 -2.59 4.80
C ILE A 117 -5.92 -3.58 4.18
N GLY A 118 -5.45 -3.30 2.96
CA GLY A 118 -4.48 -4.11 2.24
C GLY A 118 -3.14 -3.39 2.05
N ILE A 119 -2.10 -4.15 1.70
CA ILE A 119 -0.79 -3.64 1.28
C ILE A 119 -0.50 -4.13 -0.14
N ASP A 120 0.03 -3.25 -0.98
CA ASP A 120 0.32 -3.55 -2.37
C ASP A 120 1.36 -2.61 -2.97
N LEU A 121 1.83 -2.95 -4.17
CA LEU A 121 2.67 -2.08 -4.98
C LEU A 121 1.90 -0.83 -5.40
N PHE A 122 2.56 0.32 -5.35
CA PHE A 122 1.94 1.60 -5.73
C PHE A 122 1.42 1.59 -7.17
N SER A 123 2.12 0.94 -8.10
CA SER A 123 1.71 0.81 -9.51
C SER A 123 0.39 0.04 -9.70
N LYS A 124 0.02 -0.84 -8.75
CA LYS A 124 -1.24 -1.59 -8.78
C LYS A 124 -2.39 -0.80 -8.18
N VAL A 125 -2.10 0.06 -7.21
CA VAL A 125 -3.09 0.85 -6.46
C VAL A 125 -3.39 2.18 -7.15
N PHE A 126 -2.39 2.77 -7.80
CA PHE A 126 -2.55 4.01 -8.55
C PHE A 126 -3.57 3.80 -9.70
N ASN A 127 -4.49 4.76 -9.87
CA ASN A 127 -5.58 4.73 -10.86
C ASN A 127 -6.67 3.65 -10.68
N GLN A 128 -6.73 2.98 -9.53
CA GLN A 128 -7.84 2.09 -9.19
C GLN A 128 -9.02 2.86 -8.57
N CYS A 129 -10.25 2.49 -8.95
CA CYS A 129 -11.47 3.14 -8.45
C CYS A 129 -11.95 2.58 -7.10
N SER A 130 -11.60 1.34 -6.79
CA SER A 130 -12.18 0.59 -5.66
C SER A 130 -11.32 0.59 -4.40
N VAL A 131 -10.15 1.23 -4.45
CA VAL A 131 -9.23 1.33 -3.33
C VAL A 131 -8.85 2.78 -3.10
N TYR A 132 -8.74 3.15 -1.83
CA TYR A 132 -8.28 4.47 -1.43
C TYR A 132 -6.85 4.38 -0.86
N PRO A 133 -5.86 5.08 -1.43
CA PRO A 133 -4.50 5.11 -0.91
C PRO A 133 -4.41 5.91 0.40
N LEU A 134 -4.16 5.20 1.50
CA LEU A 134 -4.03 5.84 2.81
C LEU A 134 -2.72 6.62 2.92
N ALA A 135 -2.80 7.82 3.50
CA ALA A 135 -1.62 8.54 3.95
C ALA A 135 -1.04 7.85 5.19
N ILE A 136 0.29 7.78 5.31
CA ILE A 136 0.94 7.06 6.41
C ILE A 136 1.63 8.04 7.35
N VAL A 137 1.32 7.97 8.64
CA VAL A 137 2.09 8.62 9.70
C VAL A 137 3.28 7.71 10.04
N GLY A 138 4.49 8.16 9.70
CA GLY A 138 5.73 7.43 9.99
C GLY A 138 6.02 7.30 11.48
N GLU A 139 6.93 6.39 11.83
CA GLU A 139 7.36 6.20 13.22
C GLU A 139 8.06 7.47 13.75
N GLY A 140 7.62 7.95 14.91
CA GLY A 140 8.11 9.21 15.50
C GLY A 140 7.70 10.48 14.74
N LYS A 141 6.77 10.40 13.77
CA LYS A 141 6.28 11.55 13.01
C LYS A 141 4.87 11.94 13.46
N LEU A 142 4.53 13.23 13.30
CA LEU A 142 3.18 13.75 13.61
C LEU A 142 2.31 13.93 12.36
N LYS A 143 2.93 14.05 11.18
CA LYS A 143 2.22 14.32 9.92
C LYS A 143 2.11 13.04 9.08
N ALA A 144 0.91 12.81 8.56
CA ALA A 144 0.68 11.76 7.58
C ALA A 144 1.24 12.21 6.21
N VAL A 145 1.88 11.28 5.51
CA VAL A 145 2.43 11.52 4.17
C VAL A 145 1.56 10.81 3.16
N GLN A 146 0.95 11.57 2.25
CA GLN A 146 0.05 11.06 1.22
C GLN A 146 0.83 10.84 -0.10
N PRO A 147 0.83 9.61 -0.64
CA PRO A 147 1.56 9.28 -1.88
C PRO A 147 0.99 9.89 -3.16
N ILE A 148 -0.26 10.36 -3.15
CA ILE A 148 -0.94 10.94 -4.32
C ILE A 148 -1.35 12.39 -4.06
N MET A 149 -1.04 13.27 -5.01
CA MET A 149 -1.44 14.67 -4.98
C MET A 149 -2.34 15.02 -6.16
N GLN A 150 -3.30 15.88 -5.92
CA GLN A 150 -4.11 16.52 -6.95
C GLN A 150 -3.25 17.53 -7.75
N ASN A 151 -3.70 17.89 -8.94
CA ASN A 151 -3.01 18.82 -9.83
C ASN A 151 -2.86 20.22 -9.23
N ASN A 152 -3.74 20.61 -8.30
CA ASN A 152 -3.65 21.84 -7.51
C ASN A 152 -2.58 21.79 -6.39
N GLY A 153 -1.79 20.72 -6.30
CA GLY A 153 -0.73 20.56 -5.32
C GLY A 153 -1.17 20.01 -3.96
N LYS A 154 -2.47 19.83 -3.72
CA LYS A 154 -3.00 19.31 -2.45
C LYS A 154 -3.02 17.79 -2.44
N PRO A 155 -2.86 17.13 -1.28
CA PRO A 155 -3.11 15.69 -1.14
C PRO A 155 -4.54 15.31 -1.60
N ILE A 156 -4.72 14.08 -2.08
CA ILE A 156 -6.07 13.51 -2.20
C ILE A 156 -6.72 13.37 -0.81
N THR A 157 -8.04 13.41 -0.77
CA THR A 157 -8.82 13.21 0.45
C THR A 157 -9.85 12.10 0.22
N PRO A 158 -10.46 11.53 1.27
CA PRO A 158 -11.57 10.58 1.10
C PRO A 158 -12.80 11.12 0.37
N ALA A 159 -12.86 12.43 0.09
CA ALA A 159 -13.90 13.06 -0.72
C ALA A 159 -13.49 13.25 -2.20
N THR A 160 -12.23 13.00 -2.55
CA THR A 160 -11.76 13.02 -3.94
C THR A 160 -12.31 11.81 -4.69
N ASP A 161 -12.95 12.03 -5.84
CA ASP A 161 -13.47 10.95 -6.67
C ASP A 161 -12.33 10.35 -7.52
N LEU A 162 -11.78 9.24 -7.05
CA LEU A 162 -10.67 8.56 -7.74
C LEU A 162 -11.08 7.87 -9.05
N CYS A 163 -12.38 7.78 -9.36
CA CYS A 163 -12.85 7.12 -10.57
C CYS A 163 -13.21 8.12 -11.68
N MET A 164 -14.00 9.13 -11.34
CA MET A 164 -14.43 10.15 -12.31
C MET A 164 -13.35 11.21 -12.54
N ASP A 165 -12.52 11.49 -11.54
CA ASP A 165 -11.46 12.51 -11.65
C ASP A 165 -10.11 11.90 -12.05
N LYS A 166 -10.08 10.79 -12.81
CA LYS A 166 -8.83 10.21 -13.33
C LYS A 166 -8.06 11.25 -14.15
N GLY A 167 -6.76 11.41 -13.86
CA GLY A 167 -5.91 12.43 -14.46
C GLY A 167 -5.90 13.78 -13.72
N SER A 168 -6.82 13.99 -12.76
CA SER A 168 -6.77 15.17 -11.86
C SER A 168 -5.75 15.03 -10.73
N TYR A 169 -5.17 13.85 -10.57
CA TYR A 169 -4.20 13.51 -9.54
C TYR A 169 -3.04 12.71 -10.11
N LYS A 170 -1.90 12.76 -9.42
CA LYS A 170 -0.63 12.17 -9.83
C LYS A 170 0.16 11.69 -8.62
N PRO A 171 1.15 10.80 -8.81
CA PRO A 171 2.06 10.45 -7.74
C PRO A 171 2.75 11.71 -7.20
N ASN A 172 3.09 11.70 -5.91
CA ASN A 172 3.86 12.78 -5.28
C ASN A 172 5.36 12.41 -5.28
N PRO A 173 6.13 12.70 -6.34
CA PRO A 173 7.52 12.26 -6.47
C PRO A 173 8.43 12.83 -5.38
N LYS A 174 8.09 14.00 -4.82
CA LYS A 174 8.93 14.70 -3.86
C LYS A 174 9.12 13.89 -2.57
N ILE A 175 8.05 13.31 -2.04
CA ILE A 175 8.10 12.55 -0.79
C ILE A 175 8.89 11.24 -0.92
N PHE A 176 8.95 10.66 -2.13
CA PHE A 176 9.72 9.45 -2.39
C PHE A 176 11.20 9.78 -2.57
N LYS A 177 11.52 10.86 -3.31
CA LYS A 177 12.91 11.33 -3.48
C LYS A 177 13.54 11.77 -2.16
N GLN A 178 12.75 12.33 -1.25
CA GLN A 178 13.22 12.78 0.07
C GLN A 178 13.27 11.66 1.11
N GLY A 179 12.72 10.47 0.80
CA GLY A 179 12.61 9.38 1.77
C GLY A 179 11.58 9.62 2.86
N ASP A 180 10.63 10.54 2.65
CA ASP A 180 9.61 10.92 3.62
C ASP A 180 8.45 9.91 3.67
N TYR A 181 8.17 9.20 2.56
CA TYR A 181 7.12 8.19 2.55
C TYR A 181 7.58 6.93 3.30
N PRO A 182 6.90 6.49 4.38
CA PRO A 182 7.41 5.41 5.24
C PRO A 182 7.55 4.04 4.56
N LEU A 183 6.83 3.81 3.46
CA LEU A 183 6.91 2.57 2.67
C LEU A 183 7.59 2.78 1.32
N GLY A 184 8.30 3.90 1.14
CA GLY A 184 9.06 4.19 -0.07
C GLY A 184 10.32 3.32 -0.15
N TYR A 185 10.60 2.79 -1.33
CA TYR A 185 11.83 2.04 -1.61
C TYR A 185 12.39 2.42 -2.97
N SER A 186 13.70 2.24 -3.14
CA SER A 186 14.37 2.48 -4.42
C SER A 186 14.44 1.19 -5.23
N ILE A 187 14.19 1.29 -6.53
CA ILE A 187 14.46 0.21 -7.48
C ILE A 187 15.89 0.39 -7.97
N ALA A 188 16.71 -0.65 -7.82
CA ALA A 188 18.11 -0.64 -8.23
C ALA A 188 18.34 -1.60 -9.40
N VAL A 189 19.15 -1.16 -10.37
CA VAL A 189 19.70 -2.03 -11.40
C VAL A 189 21.08 -2.48 -10.94
N ILE A 190 21.25 -3.78 -10.73
CA ILE A 190 22.51 -4.38 -10.30
C ILE A 190 23.14 -5.07 -11.52
N TYR A 191 24.38 -4.67 -11.84
CA TYR A 191 25.14 -5.25 -12.94
C TYR A 191 26.63 -5.29 -12.61
N LEU A 192 27.38 -6.17 -13.28
CA LEU A 192 28.81 -6.31 -13.06
C LEU A 192 29.54 -5.01 -13.45
N LYS A 193 30.38 -4.53 -12.53
CA LYS A 193 31.22 -3.34 -12.76
C LYS A 193 32.25 -3.57 -13.87
N GLU A 194 32.70 -4.81 -14.01
CA GLU A 194 33.66 -5.22 -15.02
C GLU A 194 32.96 -5.38 -16.38
N GLY A 195 33.30 -4.51 -17.32
CA GLY A 195 32.73 -4.48 -18.65
C GLY A 195 33.14 -3.20 -19.39
N ASN A 196 33.11 -3.25 -20.73
CA ASN A 196 33.27 -2.05 -21.54
C ASN A 196 32.03 -1.14 -21.42
N LYS A 197 32.06 0.02 -22.08
CA LYS A 197 30.93 0.98 -22.05
C LYS A 197 29.62 0.41 -22.59
N ASP A 198 29.70 -0.67 -23.38
CA ASP A 198 28.62 -1.32 -24.10
C ASP A 198 28.08 -2.56 -23.35
N SER A 199 28.50 -2.76 -22.09
CA SER A 199 27.98 -3.88 -21.30
C SER A 199 26.46 -3.74 -21.15
N PRO A 200 25.68 -4.84 -21.33
CA PRO A 200 24.22 -4.76 -21.35
C PRO A 200 23.62 -4.09 -20.11
N GLY A 201 24.19 -4.36 -18.92
CA GLY A 201 23.72 -3.76 -17.67
C GLY A 201 23.96 -2.25 -17.59
N ARG A 202 25.09 -1.76 -18.11
CA ARG A 202 25.40 -0.33 -18.15
C ARG A 202 24.51 0.39 -19.16
N VAL A 203 24.39 -0.17 -20.37
CA VAL A 203 23.50 0.36 -21.42
C VAL A 203 22.06 0.42 -20.91
N PHE A 204 21.56 -0.64 -20.27
CA PHE A 204 20.23 -0.65 -19.67
C PHE A 204 20.09 0.42 -18.58
N SER A 205 21.06 0.55 -17.66
CA SER A 205 21.04 1.59 -16.63
C SER A 205 20.99 3.01 -17.21
N ASP A 206 21.70 3.23 -18.32
CA ASP A 206 21.74 4.52 -18.99
C ASP A 206 20.41 4.81 -19.73
N ILE A 207 19.83 3.82 -20.43
CA ILE A 207 18.49 3.93 -21.04
C ILE A 207 17.44 4.28 -19.99
N MET A 208 17.47 3.62 -18.83
CA MET A 208 16.49 3.88 -17.77
C MET A 208 16.57 5.31 -17.21
N LYS A 209 17.68 6.03 -17.42
CA LYS A 209 17.85 7.43 -16.99
C LYS A 209 17.47 8.46 -18.06
N THR A 210 17.21 8.06 -19.31
CA THR A 210 16.78 9.00 -20.36
C THR A 210 15.36 9.49 -20.12
N ASN A 211 14.94 10.55 -20.81
CA ASN A 211 13.58 11.05 -20.72
C ASN A 211 12.56 9.97 -21.08
N GLU A 212 12.82 9.21 -22.14
CA GLU A 212 11.98 8.10 -22.60
C GLU A 212 11.89 7.00 -21.54
N GLY A 213 13.02 6.61 -20.94
CA GLY A 213 13.04 5.63 -19.85
C GLY A 213 12.25 6.10 -18.62
N GLN A 214 12.38 7.38 -18.25
CA GLN A 214 11.65 7.99 -17.13
C GLN A 214 10.15 8.10 -17.42
N HIS A 215 9.77 8.44 -18.66
CA HIS A 215 8.38 8.41 -19.11
C HIS A 215 7.80 7.00 -19.06
N LEU A 216 8.56 5.99 -19.49
CA LEU A 216 8.13 4.60 -19.43
C LEU A 216 7.90 4.14 -17.98
N LEU A 217 8.83 4.46 -17.08
CA LEU A 217 8.70 4.19 -15.64
C LEU A 217 7.45 4.85 -15.05
N HIS A 218 7.20 6.12 -15.37
CA HIS A 218 6.02 6.84 -14.93
C HIS A 218 4.72 6.17 -15.42
N SER A 219 4.65 5.83 -16.71
CA SER A 219 3.51 5.14 -17.30
C SER A 219 3.28 3.74 -16.71
N ALA A 220 4.34 3.08 -16.24
CA ALA A 220 4.27 1.82 -15.51
C ALA A 220 3.89 1.99 -14.02
N GLY A 221 3.56 3.20 -13.57
CA GLY A 221 3.16 3.49 -12.19
C GLY A 221 4.33 3.54 -11.20
N LEU A 222 5.56 3.72 -11.69
CA LEU A 222 6.76 3.91 -10.86
C LEU A 222 7.08 5.40 -10.70
N ILE A 223 7.84 5.73 -9.66
CA ILE A 223 8.25 7.11 -9.38
C ILE A 223 9.56 7.41 -10.12
N PRO A 224 9.57 8.30 -11.12
CA PRO A 224 10.78 8.59 -11.87
C PRO A 224 11.77 9.43 -11.02
N ILE A 225 13.06 9.15 -11.17
CA ILE A 225 14.15 9.92 -10.55
C ILE A 225 14.29 11.32 -11.14
N GLN A 226 13.86 11.51 -12.40
CA GLN A 226 13.78 12.81 -13.06
C GLN A 226 12.32 13.07 -13.44
N LEU A 227 11.79 14.25 -13.11
CA LEU A 227 10.46 14.61 -13.59
C LEU A 227 10.60 15.03 -15.05
N SER A 228 9.86 14.40 -15.95
CA SER A 228 9.75 14.87 -17.32
C SER A 228 9.31 16.33 -17.30
N LYS A 229 10.09 17.20 -17.95
CA LYS A 229 9.74 18.60 -18.14
C LYS A 229 8.54 18.74 -19.06
#